data_AF-A0A1T5BDP5-F1
#
_entry.id   AF-A0A1T5BDP5-F1
#
_cell.length_a   1.000
_cell.length_b   1.000
_cell.length_c   1.000
_cell.angle_alpha   90.00
_cell.angle_beta   90.00
_cell.angle_gamma   90.00
#
_symmetry.space_group_name_H-M   'P 1'
#
loop_
_entity.id
_entity.type
_entity.pdbx_description
1 polymer ?
#
loop_
_entity_poly.entity_id
_entity_poly.type
_entity_poly.pdbx_seq_one_letter_code
_entity_poly.pdbx_strand_id
1 'polypeptide(L)'
;MIFLAQEKEIRIGPGPLPVRPEPVVVFDGIKLPSDITKDILSKDNSEIIDSVTIQNDSIYDCNGQLINLGIVRIFTKDSINIGAKKILRLTDNWLYNNTQTKLVINDISVDWDKKTFQRLTSLDPDSILYAKIKQIKKTDCNSTLILKIKE
;
A
#
# COMPACT_ATOMS: atom_id res chain seq x y z
N MET A 1 1.80 -51.37 29.03
CA MET A 1 2.72 -50.43 29.69
C MET A 1 3.06 -49.36 28.67
N ILE A 2 2.72 -48.10 28.97
CA ILE A 2 2.91 -46.95 28.10
C ILE A 2 4.36 -46.45 28.27
N PHE A 3 5.07 -46.19 27.17
CA PHE A 3 6.27 -45.34 27.17
C PHE A 3 6.00 -44.10 26.30
N LEU A 4 5.59 -43.03 26.98
CA LEU A 4 5.89 -41.63 26.66
C LEU A 4 7.38 -41.42 27.04
N ALA A 5 8.18 -40.52 26.49
CA ALA A 5 8.05 -39.47 25.51
C ALA A 5 9.44 -39.27 24.88
N GLN A 6 9.51 -38.83 23.62
CA GLN A 6 10.77 -38.32 23.07
C GLN A 6 10.95 -36.89 23.59
N GLU A 7 11.99 -36.65 24.38
CA GLU A 7 12.37 -35.30 24.80
C GLU A 7 12.63 -34.45 23.56
N LYS A 8 11.71 -33.51 23.27
CA LYS A 8 11.94 -32.48 22.27
C LYS A 8 12.90 -31.46 22.87
N GLU A 9 14.01 -31.25 22.18
CA GLU A 9 15.02 -30.22 22.50
C GLU A 9 14.36 -28.88 22.83
N ILE A 10 14.61 -28.39 24.03
CA ILE A 10 14.31 -27.02 24.44
C ILE A 10 15.43 -26.14 23.89
N ARG A 11 15.16 -25.37 22.84
CA ARG A 11 16.09 -24.30 22.42
C ARG A 11 15.93 -23.10 23.36
N ILE A 12 16.86 -22.96 24.30
CA ILE A 12 17.05 -21.71 25.06
C ILE A 12 17.99 -20.82 24.25
N GLY A 13 17.40 -20.00 23.38
CA GLY A 13 18.06 -18.88 22.72
C GLY A 13 17.07 -17.71 22.68
N PRO A 14 17.50 -16.46 22.47
CA PRO A 14 16.55 -15.41 22.14
C PRO A 14 15.73 -15.92 20.97
N GLY A 15 14.40 -15.95 21.14
CA GLY A 15 13.49 -16.34 20.08
C GLY A 15 13.78 -15.55 18.80
N PRO A 16 13.27 -16.00 17.64
CA PRO A 16 13.43 -15.25 16.40
C PRO A 16 13.09 -13.78 16.67
N LEU A 17 14.00 -12.88 16.25
CA LEU A 17 13.78 -11.44 16.41
C LEU A 17 12.39 -11.11 15.86
N PRO A 18 11.59 -10.30 16.57
CA PRO A 18 10.29 -9.91 16.06
C PRO A 18 10.49 -9.30 14.66
N VAL A 19 9.72 -9.79 13.69
CA VAL A 19 9.74 -9.29 12.32
C VAL A 19 9.47 -7.79 12.39
N ARG A 20 10.46 -6.99 11.98
CA ARG A 20 10.30 -5.53 11.96
C ARG A 20 9.32 -5.17 10.85
N PRO A 21 8.31 -4.34 11.12
CA PRO A 21 7.40 -3.89 10.08
C PRO A 21 8.16 -3.12 9.00
N GLU A 22 7.96 -3.48 7.74
CA GLU A 22 8.55 -2.74 6.62
C GLU A 22 7.87 -1.38 6.45
N PRO A 23 8.52 -0.37 5.84
CA PRO A 23 7.83 0.85 5.43
C PRO A 23 6.78 0.54 4.34
N VAL A 24 5.71 1.33 4.28
CA VAL A 24 4.80 1.24 3.12
C VAL A 24 5.42 1.98 1.94
N VAL A 25 5.37 1.38 0.76
CA VAL A 25 5.73 2.07 -0.48
C VAL A 25 4.46 2.54 -1.19
N VAL A 26 4.44 3.80 -1.61
CA VAL A 26 3.36 4.44 -2.37
C VAL A 26 3.94 4.96 -3.68
N PHE A 27 3.44 4.45 -4.80
CA PHE A 27 3.92 4.71 -6.15
C PHE A 27 2.85 5.51 -6.92
N ASP A 28 3.12 6.79 -7.18
CA ASP A 28 2.17 7.77 -7.74
C ASP A 28 0.81 7.80 -7.03
N GLY A 29 0.83 7.64 -5.70
CA GLY A 29 -0.39 7.60 -4.88
C GLY A 29 -1.02 6.22 -4.73
N ILE A 30 -0.55 5.20 -5.46
CA ILE A 30 -1.07 3.83 -5.35
C ILE A 30 -0.18 3.06 -4.39
N LYS A 31 -0.78 2.38 -3.40
CA LYS A 31 -0.01 1.52 -2.50
C LYS A 31 0.64 0.39 -3.31
N LEU A 32 1.96 0.27 -3.20
CA LEU A 32 2.73 -0.78 -3.85
C LEU A 32 2.75 -2.02 -2.94
N PRO A 33 2.25 -3.17 -3.41
CA PRO A 33 2.31 -4.42 -2.66
C PRO A 33 3.75 -4.87 -2.39
N SER A 34 4.02 -5.31 -1.16
CA SER A 34 5.38 -5.63 -0.67
C SER A 34 6.06 -6.75 -1.46
N ASP A 35 5.26 -7.69 -1.99
CA ASP A 35 5.72 -8.83 -2.79
C ASP A 35 6.32 -8.41 -4.14
N ILE A 36 5.92 -7.26 -4.69
CA ILE A 36 6.43 -6.74 -5.97
C ILE A 36 7.29 -5.48 -5.84
N THR A 37 7.45 -4.96 -4.63
CA THR A 37 8.25 -3.75 -4.38
C THR A 37 9.66 -3.88 -4.95
N LYS A 38 10.34 -5.00 -4.74
CA LYS A 38 11.72 -5.21 -5.23
C LYS A 38 11.81 -5.21 -6.75
N ASP A 39 10.82 -5.79 -7.42
CA ASP A 39 10.79 -5.87 -8.89
C ASP A 39 10.57 -4.49 -9.50
N ILE A 40 9.61 -3.72 -8.96
CA ILE A 40 9.31 -2.37 -9.42
C ILE A 40 10.47 -1.41 -9.12
N LEU A 41 11.19 -1.58 -8.01
CA LEU A 41 12.34 -0.74 -7.63
C LEU A 41 13.68 -1.25 -8.13
N SER A 42 13.68 -2.22 -9.04
CA SER A 42 14.90 -2.69 -9.70
C SER A 42 15.55 -1.57 -10.53
N LYS A 43 16.87 -1.68 -10.79
CA LYS A 43 17.63 -0.67 -11.53
C LYS A 43 17.05 -0.36 -12.92
N ASP A 44 16.42 -1.34 -13.55
CA ASP A 44 15.84 -1.23 -14.88
C ASP A 44 14.65 -0.24 -14.92
N ASN A 45 14.00 -0.01 -13.79
CA ASN A 45 12.91 0.95 -13.65
C ASN A 45 13.37 2.29 -13.06
N SER A 46 14.67 2.51 -12.86
CA SER A 46 15.16 3.81 -12.33
C SER A 46 14.89 4.96 -13.29
N GLU A 47 14.82 4.68 -14.59
CA GLU A 47 14.60 5.70 -15.63
C GLU A 47 13.19 6.30 -15.62
N ILE A 48 12.20 5.63 -15.01
CA ILE A 48 10.82 6.13 -14.92
C ILE A 48 10.57 6.95 -13.66
N ILE A 49 11.45 6.84 -12.65
CA ILE A 49 11.35 7.54 -11.38
C ILE A 49 11.86 8.97 -11.56
N ASP A 50 11.05 9.93 -11.12
CA ASP A 50 11.41 11.35 -11.08
C ASP A 50 12.00 11.72 -9.71
N SER A 51 11.31 11.33 -8.63
CA SER A 51 11.78 11.59 -7.26
C SER A 51 11.28 10.56 -6.25
N VAL A 52 11.99 10.47 -5.12
CA VAL A 52 11.63 9.63 -3.97
C VAL A 52 11.67 10.47 -2.70
N THR A 53 10.62 10.38 -1.89
CA THR A 53 10.51 11.09 -0.62
C THR A 53 10.18 10.10 0.49
N ILE A 54 10.80 10.27 1.66
CA ILE A 54 10.59 9.38 2.80
C ILE A 54 9.95 10.17 3.94
N GLN A 55 8.84 9.67 4.46
CA GLN A 55 8.29 10.08 5.74
C GLN A 55 8.64 9.02 6.78
N ASN A 56 9.38 9.41 7.80
CA ASN A 56 9.92 8.50 8.82
C ASN A 56 8.95 8.24 9.99
N ASP A 57 7.73 8.75 9.92
CA ASP A 57 6.75 8.59 11.00
C ASP A 57 6.17 7.18 10.99
N SER A 58 6.28 6.48 12.12
CA SER A 58 5.64 5.18 12.32
C SER A 58 4.13 5.27 12.09
N ILE A 59 3.58 4.28 11.38
CA ILE A 59 2.16 4.16 11.10
C ILE A 59 1.56 3.18 12.10
N TYR A 60 0.52 3.62 12.80
CA TYR A 60 -0.22 2.81 13.76
C TYR A 60 -1.64 2.52 13.24
N ASP A 61 -2.24 1.41 13.67
CA ASP A 61 -3.66 1.17 13.45
C ASP A 61 -4.52 1.94 14.48
N CYS A 62 -5.84 1.79 14.38
CA CYS A 62 -6.77 2.42 15.32
C CYS A 62 -6.65 1.90 16.76
N ASN A 63 -5.97 0.78 16.98
CA ASN A 63 -5.72 0.20 18.31
C ASN A 63 -4.36 0.62 18.87
N GLY A 64 -3.59 1.44 18.15
CA GLY A 64 -2.23 1.84 18.54
C GLY A 64 -1.16 0.78 18.27
N GLN A 65 -1.48 -0.27 17.52
CA GLN A 65 -0.51 -1.27 17.09
C GLN A 65 0.35 -0.71 15.95
N LEU A 66 1.66 -0.87 16.04
CA LEU A 66 2.59 -0.51 14.96
C LEU A 66 2.34 -1.38 13.72
N ILE A 67 2.05 -0.74 12.59
CA ILE A 67 1.76 -1.42 11.31
C ILE A 67 2.92 -1.27 10.32
N ASN A 68 3.55 -0.10 10.21
CA ASN A 68 4.67 0.14 9.28
C ASN A 68 5.65 1.19 9.83
N LEU A 69 6.92 1.09 9.42
CA LEU A 69 8.00 2.03 9.82
C LEU A 69 8.17 3.19 8.84
N GLY A 70 7.08 3.94 8.57
CA GLY A 70 7.11 5.08 7.65
C GLY A 70 6.50 4.82 6.29
N ILE A 71 6.58 5.84 5.44
CA ILE A 71 6.06 5.85 4.07
C ILE A 71 7.17 6.27 3.12
N VAL A 72 7.47 5.42 2.13
CA VAL A 72 8.30 5.75 0.98
C VAL A 72 7.37 6.15 -0.16
N ARG A 73 7.44 7.40 -0.60
CA ARG A 73 6.70 7.94 -1.73
C ARG A 73 7.59 7.97 -2.95
N ILE A 74 7.09 7.46 -4.05
CA ILE A 74 7.81 7.40 -5.32
C ILE A 74 6.96 8.11 -6.35
N PHE A 75 7.58 9.10 -6.97
CA PHE A 75 6.99 9.93 -8.00
C PHE A 75 7.64 9.54 -9.31
N THR A 76 6.83 9.15 -10.30
CA THR A 76 7.32 8.88 -11.65
C THR A 76 7.20 10.11 -12.53
N LYS A 77 7.82 10.08 -13.71
CA LYS A 77 7.67 11.11 -14.76
C LYS A 77 6.20 11.31 -15.15
N ASP A 78 5.83 12.50 -15.61
CA ASP A 78 4.42 12.85 -15.92
C ASP A 78 3.76 12.02 -17.03
N SER A 79 4.55 11.44 -17.92
CA SER A 79 4.07 10.52 -18.95
C SER A 79 3.76 9.10 -18.43
N ILE A 80 4.03 8.81 -17.15
CA ILE A 80 3.89 7.49 -16.54
C ILE A 80 2.70 7.48 -15.57
N ASN A 81 2.00 6.34 -15.51
CA ASN A 81 0.85 6.10 -14.62
C ASN A 81 -0.19 7.22 -14.61
N ILE A 82 -0.50 7.77 -15.80
CA ILE A 82 -1.40 8.91 -15.96
C ILE A 82 -2.78 8.71 -15.28
N GLY A 83 -3.30 7.49 -15.28
CA GLY A 83 -4.53 7.13 -14.56
C GLY A 83 -4.36 7.25 -13.04
N ALA A 84 -3.30 6.67 -12.47
CA ALA A 84 -2.99 6.80 -11.05
C ALA A 84 -2.85 8.26 -10.61
N LYS A 85 -2.15 9.07 -11.43
CA LYS A 85 -2.00 10.51 -11.19
C LYS A 85 -3.34 11.25 -11.22
N LYS A 86 -4.27 10.88 -12.11
CA LYS A 86 -5.64 11.41 -12.09
C LYS A 86 -6.38 11.04 -10.81
N ILE A 87 -6.32 9.78 -10.36
CA ILE A 87 -6.93 9.34 -9.08
C ILE A 87 -6.38 10.17 -7.92
N LEU A 88 -5.06 10.33 -7.87
CA LEU A 88 -4.38 11.07 -6.83
C LEU A 88 -4.82 12.55 -6.81
N ARG A 89 -4.90 13.20 -7.98
CA ARG A 89 -5.40 14.58 -8.10
C ARG A 89 -6.87 14.71 -7.66
N LEU A 90 -7.72 13.76 -8.03
CA LEU A 90 -9.14 13.75 -7.64
C LEU A 90 -9.34 13.49 -6.14
N THR A 91 -8.33 12.96 -5.46
CA THR A 91 -8.35 12.65 -4.03
C THR A 91 -7.49 13.62 -3.22
N ASP A 92 -7.13 14.78 -3.78
CA ASP A 92 -6.32 15.82 -3.11
C ASP A 92 -5.03 15.26 -2.48
N ASN A 93 -4.36 14.35 -3.19
CA ASN A 93 -3.14 13.68 -2.75
C ASN A 93 -3.29 12.79 -1.49
N TRP A 94 -4.52 12.47 -1.08
CA TRP A 94 -4.84 11.74 0.16
C TRP A 94 -4.03 10.45 0.35
N LEU A 95 -3.85 9.68 -0.72
CA LEU A 95 -3.28 8.33 -0.65
C LEU A 95 -1.80 8.31 -0.28
N TYR A 96 -1.08 9.43 -0.44
CA TYR A 96 0.33 9.53 -0.01
C TYR A 96 0.53 9.46 1.50
N ASN A 97 -0.52 9.78 2.27
CA ASN A 97 -0.44 9.89 3.72
C ASN A 97 -1.34 8.86 4.42
N ASN A 98 -2.30 8.28 3.70
CA ASN A 98 -3.34 7.43 4.26
C ASN A 98 -3.26 6.02 3.64
N THR A 99 -2.18 5.31 3.94
CA THR A 99 -1.84 4.01 3.36
C THR A 99 -2.75 2.84 3.79
N GLN A 100 -3.60 3.08 4.79
CA GLN A 100 -4.61 2.15 5.28
C GLN A 100 -5.99 2.37 4.62
N THR A 101 -6.11 3.32 3.69
CA THR A 101 -7.36 3.58 2.95
C THR A 101 -7.84 2.31 2.27
N LYS A 102 -9.08 1.88 2.53
CA LYS A 102 -9.73 0.75 1.84
C LYS A 102 -10.07 1.14 0.40
N LEU A 103 -10.13 0.18 -0.51
CA LEU A 103 -10.43 0.45 -1.90
C LEU A 103 -11.73 -0.23 -2.33
N VAL A 104 -12.61 0.55 -2.97
CA VAL A 104 -13.84 0.08 -3.61
C VAL A 104 -13.81 0.51 -5.06
N ILE A 105 -13.84 -0.45 -6.00
CA ILE A 105 -13.91 -0.20 -7.44
C ILE A 105 -15.24 -0.70 -7.96
N ASN A 106 -16.01 0.16 -8.63
CA ASN A 106 -17.32 -0.20 -9.21
C ASN A 106 -18.22 -0.90 -8.18
N ASP A 107 -18.29 -0.34 -6.98
CA ASP A 107 -19.09 -0.81 -5.83
C ASP A 107 -18.62 -2.18 -5.25
N ILE A 108 -17.45 -2.69 -5.67
CA ILE A 108 -16.83 -3.92 -5.16
C ILE A 108 -15.61 -3.57 -4.31
N SER A 109 -15.55 -4.09 -3.07
CA SER A 109 -14.36 -3.98 -2.21
C SER A 109 -13.22 -4.83 -2.78
N VAL A 110 -12.03 -4.23 -2.89
CA VAL A 110 -10.84 -4.91 -3.41
C VAL A 110 -9.63 -4.65 -2.51
N ASP A 111 -8.71 -5.60 -2.51
CA ASP A 111 -7.46 -5.50 -1.75
C ASP A 111 -6.37 -4.78 -2.54
N TRP A 112 -5.42 -4.18 -1.83
CA TRP A 112 -4.21 -3.60 -2.43
C TRP A 112 -3.20 -4.69 -2.78
N ASP A 113 -3.55 -5.52 -3.76
CA ASP A 113 -2.72 -6.60 -4.28
C ASP A 113 -2.04 -6.24 -5.61
N LYS A 114 -1.19 -7.14 -6.11
CA LYS A 114 -0.46 -6.95 -7.38
C LYS A 114 -1.42 -6.68 -8.55
N LYS A 115 -2.53 -7.41 -8.63
CA LYS A 115 -3.50 -7.29 -9.72
C LYS A 115 -4.16 -5.91 -9.71
N THR A 116 -4.55 -5.45 -8.53
CA THR A 116 -5.18 -4.15 -8.32
C THR A 116 -4.20 -3.02 -8.60
N PHE A 117 -2.96 -3.14 -8.13
CA PHE A 117 -1.88 -2.21 -8.46
C PHE A 117 -1.73 -2.06 -9.98
N GLN A 118 -1.51 -3.17 -10.69
CA GLN A 118 -1.34 -3.18 -12.15
C GLN A 118 -2.56 -2.62 -12.88
N ARG A 119 -3.78 -2.94 -12.41
CA ARG A 119 -5.02 -2.39 -12.95
C ARG A 119 -5.01 -0.87 -12.85
N LEU A 120 -4.75 -0.31 -11.66
CA LEU A 120 -4.82 1.12 -11.39
C LEU A 120 -3.73 1.93 -12.12
N THR A 121 -2.51 1.41 -12.20
CA THR A 121 -1.39 2.08 -12.89
C THR A 121 -1.56 2.08 -14.41
N SER A 122 -2.29 1.11 -14.95
CA SER A 122 -2.56 0.98 -16.39
C SER A 122 -3.87 1.65 -16.83
N LEU A 123 -4.59 2.32 -15.92
CA LEU A 123 -5.85 2.98 -16.28
C LEU A 123 -5.60 4.15 -17.23
N ASP A 124 -6.43 4.21 -18.26
CA ASP A 124 -6.60 5.43 -19.05
C ASP A 124 -7.30 6.49 -18.17
N PRO A 125 -6.83 7.74 -18.13
CA PRO A 125 -7.46 8.81 -17.38
C PRO A 125 -8.96 8.94 -17.68
N ASP A 126 -9.38 8.83 -18.93
CA ASP A 126 -10.77 9.03 -19.36
C ASP A 126 -11.69 7.88 -18.92
N SER A 127 -11.14 6.72 -18.59
CA SER A 127 -11.90 5.63 -17.97
C SER A 127 -12.31 5.93 -16.53
N ILE A 128 -11.62 6.85 -15.83
CA ILE A 128 -11.93 7.22 -14.45
C ILE A 128 -13.08 8.23 -14.45
N LEU A 129 -14.28 7.73 -14.16
CA LEU A 129 -15.51 8.52 -14.07
C LEU A 129 -15.58 9.30 -12.76
N TYR A 130 -15.09 8.69 -11.68
CA TYR A 130 -15.23 9.24 -10.33
C TYR A 130 -14.19 8.65 -9.39
N ALA A 131 -13.57 9.49 -8.56
CA ALA A 131 -12.76 9.05 -7.42
C ALA A 131 -13.05 9.98 -6.23
N LYS A 132 -13.33 9.42 -5.05
CA LYS A 132 -13.55 10.20 -3.83
C LYS A 132 -13.16 9.40 -2.59
N ILE A 133 -12.65 10.12 -1.59
CA ILE A 133 -12.46 9.60 -0.24
C ILE A 133 -13.73 9.75 0.57
N LYS A 134 -14.23 8.63 1.10
CA LYS A 134 -15.29 8.58 2.12
C LYS A 134 -14.65 8.29 3.47
N GLN A 135 -14.90 9.16 4.43
CA GLN A 135 -14.55 8.96 5.83
C GLN A 135 -15.82 8.75 6.64
N ILE A 136 -15.77 7.85 7.63
CA ILE A 136 -16.89 7.63 8.55
C ILE A 136 -16.87 8.70 9.66
N LYS A 137 -15.68 9.04 10.18
CA LYS A 137 -15.43 10.18 11.08
C LYS A 137 -14.06 10.79 10.80
N LYS A 138 -13.86 12.07 11.18
CA LYS A 138 -12.58 12.80 11.04
C LYS A 138 -11.39 12.13 11.75
N THR A 139 -11.65 11.29 12.74
CA THR A 139 -10.65 10.57 13.55
C THR A 139 -10.57 9.08 13.24
N ASP A 140 -11.37 8.58 12.28
CA ASP A 140 -11.38 7.16 11.96
C ASP A 140 -10.26 6.84 10.96
N CYS A 141 -9.43 5.83 11.28
CA CYS A 141 -8.52 5.20 10.32
C CYS A 141 -9.28 4.39 9.24
N ASN A 142 -10.61 4.33 9.33
CA ASN A 142 -11.51 3.73 8.33
C ASN A 142 -11.88 4.75 7.24
N SER A 143 -10.90 5.10 6.41
CA SER A 143 -11.14 5.81 5.15
C SER A 143 -11.29 4.82 4.00
N THR A 144 -12.15 5.15 3.04
CA THR A 144 -12.38 4.34 1.83
C THR A 144 -12.25 5.21 0.60
N LEU A 145 -11.39 4.82 -0.34
CA LEU A 145 -11.38 5.32 -1.70
C LEU A 145 -12.48 4.61 -2.49
N ILE A 146 -13.46 5.38 -2.93
CA ILE A 146 -14.50 4.94 -3.86
C ILE A 146 -14.10 5.38 -5.26
N LEU A 147 -13.91 4.42 -6.15
CA LEU A 147 -13.50 4.61 -7.53
C LEU A 147 -14.57 4.02 -8.46
N LYS A 148 -15.07 4.81 -9.43
CA LYS A 148 -15.88 4.30 -10.54
C LYS A 148 -15.11 4.44 -11.84
N ILE A 149 -15.01 3.32 -12.56
CA ILE A 149 -14.25 3.16 -13.79
C ILE A 149 -15.20 2.65 -14.86
N LYS A 150 -15.13 3.25 -16.05
CA LYS A 150 -15.78 2.76 -17.26
C LYS A 150 -15.02 1.54 -17.76
N GLU A 151 -15.68 0.37 -17.73
CA GLU A 151 -15.15 -0.88 -18.31
C GLU A 151 -15.42 -0.95 -19.82
#